data_AF-A0A6G9SDR6-F1
#
_entry.id   AF-A0A6G9SDR6-F1
#
_cell.length_a   1.000
_cell.length_b   1.000
_cell.length_c   1.000
_cell.angle_alpha   90.00
_cell.angle_beta   90.00
_cell.angle_gamma   90.00
#
_symmetry.space_group_name_H-M   'P 1'
#
loop_
_entity.id
_entity.type
_entity.pdbx_description
1 polymer ?
#
loop_
_entity_poly.entity_id
_entity_poly.type
_entity_poly.pdbx_seq_one_letter_code
_entity_poly.pdbx_strand_id
1 'polypeptide(L)'
;MALSETIIELVVDKVLIGGIVLVAGYWLNKRFEVFKNETNEKYHQRQLIAELEQQQQQQISELENQITMARHNAELEFIERQISEFYWPIYLRLEKDNVMWKRIKSLSNEQNVLPEAASIAIEKEFILKNHQEIVEIIESKIHLAENANNGKDLINELLKYIKHVAVYKTIRSVKELERFNPVDMNEPFPEKLFPLIESNFRSLQHKYEYLRNVKFGDLNKESY
;
A
#
# COMPACT_ATOMS: atom_id res chain seq x y z
N MET A 1 -5.28 -50.40 -97.44
CA MET A 1 -4.83 -49.07 -96.97
C MET A 1 -5.82 -48.41 -96.00
N ALA A 2 -7.13 -48.63 -96.11
CA ALA A 2 -8.12 -47.99 -95.20
C ALA A 2 -8.09 -48.43 -93.71
N LEU A 3 -7.68 -49.66 -93.40
CA LEU A 3 -7.62 -50.18 -92.01
C LEU A 3 -6.44 -49.66 -91.20
N SER A 4 -5.31 -49.32 -91.85
CA SER A 4 -4.13 -48.80 -91.17
C SER A 4 -4.31 -47.34 -90.74
N GLU A 5 -4.99 -46.53 -91.55
CA GLU A 5 -5.25 -45.11 -91.25
C GLU A 5 -6.21 -44.94 -90.06
N THR A 6 -7.28 -45.73 -90.01
CA THR A 6 -8.25 -45.70 -88.89
C THR A 6 -7.65 -46.18 -87.57
N ILE A 7 -6.73 -47.14 -87.59
CA ILE A 7 -6.03 -47.60 -86.39
C ILE A 7 -5.04 -46.53 -85.89
N ILE A 8 -4.33 -45.86 -86.79
CA ILE A 8 -3.39 -44.79 -86.43
C ILE A 8 -4.15 -43.60 -85.80
N GLU A 9 -5.26 -43.18 -86.40
CA GLU A 9 -6.11 -42.11 -85.87
C GLU A 9 -6.66 -42.44 -84.47
N LEU A 10 -7.14 -43.66 -84.27
CA LEU A 10 -7.63 -44.13 -82.95
C LEU A 10 -6.53 -44.16 -81.88
N VAL A 11 -5.30 -44.53 -82.26
CA VAL A 11 -4.15 -44.55 -81.34
C VAL A 11 -3.72 -43.13 -80.99
N VAL A 12 -3.67 -42.23 -81.97
CA VAL A 12 -3.34 -40.81 -81.76
C VAL A 12 -4.34 -40.14 -80.82
N ASP A 13 -5.64 -40.38 -81.00
CA ASP A 13 -6.69 -39.84 -80.12
C ASP A 13 -6.55 -40.33 -78.68
N LYS A 14 -6.27 -41.62 -78.46
CA LYS A 14 -6.07 -42.15 -77.10
C LYS A 14 -4.81 -41.61 -76.43
N VAL A 15 -3.74 -41.38 -77.19
CA VAL A 15 -2.51 -40.77 -76.68
C VAL A 15 -2.74 -39.29 -76.35
N LEU A 16 -3.50 -38.56 -77.19
CA LEU A 16 -3.89 -37.17 -76.93
C LEU A 16 -4.75 -37.05 -75.68
N ILE A 17 -5.79 -37.88 -75.55
CA ILE A 17 -6.67 -37.91 -74.38
C ILE A 17 -5.85 -38.28 -73.13
N GLY A 18 -4.98 -39.29 -73.22
CA GLY A 18 -4.07 -39.67 -72.12
C GLY A 18 -3.14 -38.53 -71.71
N GLY A 19 -2.56 -37.81 -72.68
CA GLY A 19 -1.72 -36.63 -72.44
C GLY A 19 -2.47 -35.49 -71.76
N ILE A 20 -3.70 -35.20 -72.20
CA ILE A 20 -4.56 -34.17 -71.59
C ILE A 20 -4.89 -34.54 -70.14
N VAL A 21 -5.25 -35.80 -69.88
CA VAL A 21 -5.56 -36.29 -68.54
C VAL A 21 -4.33 -36.19 -67.62
N LEU A 22 -3.14 -36.52 -68.10
CA LEU A 22 -1.90 -36.39 -67.33
C LEU A 22 -1.57 -34.93 -66.99
N VAL A 23 -1.72 -34.01 -67.95
CA VAL A 23 -1.47 -32.58 -67.72
C VAL A 23 -2.49 -32.01 -66.74
N ALA A 24 -3.77 -32.36 -66.90
CA ALA A 24 -4.83 -31.94 -65.97
C ALA A 24 -4.61 -32.50 -64.57
N GLY A 25 -4.22 -33.77 -64.44
CA GLY A 25 -3.90 -34.42 -63.17
C GLY A 25 -2.69 -33.79 -62.48
N TYR A 26 -1.61 -33.51 -63.23
CA TYR A 26 -0.43 -32.82 -62.71
C TYR A 26 -0.77 -31.41 -62.23
N TRP A 27 -1.55 -30.66 -63.01
CA TRP A 27 -1.97 -29.30 -62.64
C TRP A 27 -2.85 -29.29 -61.39
N LEU A 28 -3.82 -30.21 -61.30
CA LEU A 28 -4.66 -30.38 -60.12
C LEU A 28 -3.83 -30.77 -58.89
N ASN A 29 -2.93 -31.74 -59.01
CA ASN A 29 -2.08 -32.15 -57.89
C ASN A 29 -1.23 -30.98 -57.38
N LYS A 30 -0.61 -30.23 -58.29
CA LYS A 30 0.19 -29.04 -57.93
C LYS A 30 -0.65 -27.94 -57.26
N ARG A 31 -1.90 -27.74 -57.70
CA ARG A 31 -2.82 -26.79 -57.07
C ARG A 31 -3.25 -27.25 -55.67
N PHE A 32 -3.49 -28.54 -55.48
CA PHE A 32 -3.82 -29.12 -54.17
C PHE A 32 -2.65 -29.02 -53.19
N GLU A 33 -1.41 -29.26 -53.63
CA GLU A 33 -0.22 -29.11 -52.79
C GLU A 33 -0.04 -27.68 -52.29
N VAL A 34 -0.18 -26.68 -53.17
CA VAL A 34 -0.10 -25.26 -52.78
C VAL A 34 -1.20 -24.92 -51.78
N PHE A 35 -2.45 -25.34 -52.04
CA PHE A 35 -3.56 -25.08 -51.13
C PHE A 35 -3.37 -25.75 -49.76
N LYS A 36 -2.88 -27.00 -49.72
CA LYS A 36 -2.59 -27.72 -48.48
C LYS A 36 -1.49 -27.01 -47.67
N ASN A 37 -0.43 -26.56 -48.34
CA ASN A 37 0.66 -25.84 -47.69
C ASN A 37 0.20 -24.49 -47.11
N GLU A 38 -0.52 -23.67 -47.88
CA GLU A 38 -1.06 -22.39 -47.40
C GLU A 38 -2.02 -22.57 -46.22
N THR A 39 -2.86 -23.61 -46.26
CA THR A 39 -3.81 -23.90 -45.19
C THR A 39 -3.07 -24.35 -43.93
N ASN A 40 -2.07 -25.24 -44.06
CA ASN A 40 -1.23 -25.67 -42.95
C ASN A 40 -0.45 -24.51 -42.32
N GLU A 41 0.14 -23.62 -43.11
CA GLU A 41 0.84 -22.42 -42.62
C GLU A 41 -0.10 -21.52 -41.81
N LYS A 42 -1.33 -21.29 -42.30
CA LYS A 42 -2.34 -20.52 -41.55
C LYS A 42 -2.74 -21.19 -40.24
N TYR A 43 -2.84 -22.52 -40.21
CA TYR A 43 -3.10 -23.26 -38.97
C TYR A 43 -1.94 -23.11 -37.97
N HIS A 44 -0.69 -23.25 -38.42
CA HIS A 44 0.48 -23.05 -37.58
C HIS A 44 0.57 -21.61 -37.03
N GLN A 45 0.29 -20.61 -37.86
CA GLN A 45 0.24 -19.22 -37.42
C GLN A 45 -0.81 -18.99 -36.34
N ARG A 46 -2.01 -19.56 -36.48
CA ARG A 46 -3.06 -19.45 -35.46
C ARG A 46 -2.68 -20.14 -34.14
N GLN A 47 -2.02 -21.29 -34.22
CA GLN A 47 -1.51 -21.98 -33.03
C GLN A 47 -0.47 -21.14 -32.30
N LEU A 48 0.48 -20.57 -33.04
CA LEU A 48 1.50 -19.68 -32.47
C LEU A 48 0.89 -18.44 -31.83
N ILE A 49 -0.10 -17.81 -32.48
CA ILE A 49 -0.79 -16.65 -31.92
C ILE A 49 -1.52 -17.03 -30.62
N ALA A 50 -2.24 -18.16 -30.61
CA ALA A 50 -2.94 -18.62 -29.41
C ALA A 50 -1.98 -18.93 -28.25
N GLU A 51 -0.82 -19.53 -28.54
CA GLU A 51 0.24 -19.79 -27.54
C GLU A 51 0.81 -18.49 -26.99
N LEU A 52 1.11 -17.52 -27.85
CA LEU A 52 1.60 -16.19 -27.45
C LEU A 52 0.56 -15.43 -26.62
N GLU A 53 -0.72 -15.48 -27.00
CA GLU A 53 -1.82 -14.88 -26.24
C GLU A 53 -1.94 -15.51 -24.84
N GLN A 54 -1.85 -16.85 -24.75
CA GLN A 54 -1.87 -17.55 -23.46
C GLN A 54 -0.67 -17.17 -22.59
N GLN A 55 0.53 -17.11 -23.17
CA GLN A 55 1.74 -16.69 -22.46
C GLN A 55 1.62 -15.25 -21.97
N GLN A 56 1.12 -14.34 -22.80
CA GLN A 56 0.88 -12.95 -22.41
C GLN A 56 -0.16 -12.85 -21.30
N GLN A 57 -1.25 -13.62 -21.37
CA GLN A 57 -2.29 -13.62 -20.34
C GLN A 57 -1.77 -14.16 -19.00
N GLN A 58 -0.92 -15.19 -19.03
CA GLN A 58 -0.24 -15.70 -17.85
C GLN A 58 0.68 -14.63 -17.22
N GLN A 59 1.47 -13.94 -18.04
CA GLN A 59 2.35 -12.86 -17.56
C GLN A 59 1.57 -11.70 -16.95
N ILE A 60 0.45 -11.30 -17.55
CA ILE A 60 -0.41 -10.25 -17.01
C ILE A 60 -0.95 -10.67 -15.64
N SER A 61 -1.48 -11.89 -15.52
CA SER A 61 -2.01 -12.41 -14.25
C SER A 61 -0.92 -12.50 -13.16
N GLU A 62 0.29 -12.92 -13.52
CA GLU A 62 1.41 -12.96 -12.58
C GLU A 62 1.80 -11.55 -12.12
N LEU A 63 1.89 -10.59 -13.05
CA LEU A 63 2.21 -9.20 -12.74
C LEU A 63 1.14 -8.54 -11.87
N GLU A 64 -0.13 -8.80 -12.15
CA GLU A 64 -1.25 -8.34 -11.32
C GLU A 64 -1.13 -8.86 -9.89
N ASN A 65 -0.82 -10.16 -9.72
CA ASN A 65 -0.58 -10.74 -8.39
C ASN A 65 0.61 -10.07 -7.69
N GLN A 66 1.72 -9.84 -8.39
CA GLN A 66 2.89 -9.17 -7.83
C GLN A 66 2.57 -7.73 -7.40
N ILE A 67 1.82 -6.97 -8.20
CA ILE A 67 1.38 -5.61 -7.86
C ILE A 67 0.48 -5.63 -6.62
N THR A 68 -0.46 -6.57 -6.55
CA THR A 68 -1.35 -6.72 -5.39
C THR A 68 -0.56 -7.03 -4.11
N MET A 69 0.41 -7.95 -4.18
CA MET A 69 1.29 -8.26 -3.06
C MET A 69 2.15 -7.06 -2.66
N ALA A 70 2.71 -6.34 -3.63
CA ALA A 70 3.52 -5.15 -3.37
C ALA A 70 2.72 -4.03 -2.69
N ARG A 71 1.49 -3.79 -3.14
CA ARG A 71 0.57 -2.80 -2.52
C ARG A 71 0.22 -3.18 -1.09
N HIS A 72 -0.13 -4.45 -0.87
CA HIS A 72 -0.45 -4.96 0.47
C HIS A 72 0.73 -4.84 1.44
N ASN A 73 1.94 -5.21 0.99
CA ASN A 73 3.15 -5.08 1.80
C ASN A 73 3.49 -3.62 2.10
N ALA A 74 3.36 -2.72 1.12
CA ALA A 74 3.59 -1.29 1.31
C ALA A 74 2.58 -0.68 2.31
N GLU A 75 1.33 -1.12 2.29
CA GLU A 75 0.32 -0.69 3.25
C GLU A 75 0.65 -1.18 4.67
N LEU A 76 1.04 -2.45 4.83
CA LEU A 76 1.49 -3.00 6.12
C LEU A 76 2.69 -2.24 6.68
N GLU A 77 3.71 -1.99 5.87
CA GLU A 77 4.91 -1.25 6.27
C GLU A 77 4.56 0.18 6.67
N PHE A 78 3.68 0.85 5.92
CA PHE A 78 3.25 2.21 6.26
C PHE A 78 2.52 2.25 7.61
N ILE A 79 1.57 1.33 7.85
CA ILE A 79 0.85 1.24 9.13
C ILE A 79 1.82 0.93 10.28
N GLU A 80 2.77 0.02 10.07
CA GLU A 80 3.79 -0.31 11.06
C GLU A 80 4.62 0.93 11.45
N ARG A 81 5.00 1.75 10.47
CA ARG A 81 5.69 3.02 10.72
C ARG A 81 4.80 4.01 11.47
N GLN A 82 3.53 4.17 11.09
CA GLN A 82 2.60 5.03 11.83
C GLN A 82 2.51 4.62 13.31
N ILE A 83 2.39 3.31 13.57
CA ILE A 83 2.31 2.77 14.93
C ILE A 83 3.63 2.99 15.67
N SER A 84 4.72 2.43 15.17
CA SER A 84 6.00 2.33 15.89
C SER A 84 6.72 3.66 16.02
N GLU A 85 6.60 4.53 15.01
CA GLU A 85 7.39 5.74 14.91
C GLU A 85 6.68 6.99 15.44
N PHE A 86 5.34 7.00 15.41
CA PHE A 86 4.53 8.19 15.71
C PHE A 86 3.53 7.97 16.85
N TYR A 87 2.52 7.13 16.63
CA TYR A 87 1.40 6.99 17.57
C TYR A 87 1.80 6.35 18.89
N TRP A 88 2.53 5.24 18.85
CA TRP A 88 2.91 4.51 20.06
C TRP A 88 3.87 5.30 20.96
N PRO A 89 4.96 5.92 20.45
CA PRO A 89 5.81 6.77 21.26
C PRO A 89 5.06 7.93 21.91
N ILE A 90 4.15 8.60 21.20
CA ILE A 90 3.35 9.70 21.77
C ILE A 90 2.37 9.17 22.82
N TYR A 91 1.65 8.09 22.53
CA TYR A 91 0.69 7.47 23.46
C TYR A 91 1.34 7.11 24.80
N LEU A 92 2.46 6.39 24.77
CA LEU A 92 3.17 5.97 25.98
C LEU A 92 3.62 7.16 26.83
N ARG A 93 4.04 8.24 26.18
CA ARG A 93 4.49 9.46 26.86
C ARG A 93 3.35 10.22 27.51
N LEU A 94 2.21 10.32 26.82
CA LEU A 94 1.01 10.93 27.39
C LEU A 94 0.44 10.10 28.55
N GLU A 95 0.46 8.77 28.46
CA GLU A 95 0.10 7.89 29.59
C GLU A 95 1.03 8.08 30.80
N LYS A 96 2.34 8.18 30.54
CA LYS A 96 3.34 8.46 31.57
C LYS A 96 3.04 9.77 32.30
N ASP A 97 2.69 10.84 31.58
CA ASP A 97 2.29 12.11 32.19
C ASP A 97 1.00 11.98 32.99
N ASN A 98 -0.02 11.31 32.44
CA ASN A 98 -1.30 11.07 33.14
C ASN A 98 -1.10 10.37 34.49
N VAL A 99 -0.23 9.35 34.54
CA VAL A 99 0.10 8.64 35.78
C VAL A 99 0.84 9.55 36.76
N MET A 100 1.80 10.34 36.29
CA MET A 100 2.55 11.24 37.16
C MET A 100 1.68 12.33 37.76
N TRP A 101 0.82 12.97 36.95
CA TRP A 101 -0.10 13.98 37.45
C TRP A 101 -1.10 13.42 38.47
N LYS A 102 -1.59 12.18 38.28
CA LYS A 102 -2.41 11.48 39.28
C LYS A 102 -1.65 11.28 40.59
N ARG A 103 -0.39 10.85 40.52
CA ARG A 103 0.47 10.62 41.70
C ARG A 103 0.83 11.92 42.44
N ILE A 104 1.16 12.99 41.71
CA ILE A 104 1.45 14.30 42.31
C ILE A 104 0.21 14.83 43.05
N LYS A 105 -0.98 14.74 42.43
CA LYS A 105 -2.25 15.14 43.08
C LYS A 105 -2.58 14.31 44.32
N SER A 106 -2.27 13.01 44.32
CA SER A 106 -2.47 12.19 45.53
C SER A 106 -1.51 12.55 46.65
N LEU A 107 -0.26 12.91 46.31
CA LEU A 107 0.76 13.30 47.29
C LEU A 107 0.52 14.70 47.87
N SER A 108 -0.14 15.60 47.15
CA SER A 108 -0.44 16.96 47.66
C SER A 108 -1.56 17.00 48.70
N ASN A 109 -2.40 15.96 48.76
CA ASN A 109 -3.52 15.89 49.70
C ASN A 109 -3.14 15.26 51.05
N GLU A 110 -2.03 14.51 51.10
CA GLU A 110 -1.44 14.01 52.34
C GLU A 110 -0.36 15.00 52.78
N GLN A 111 -0.25 15.25 54.09
CA GLN A 111 0.45 16.39 54.71
C GLN A 111 1.99 16.46 54.51
N ASN A 112 2.53 15.80 53.48
CA ASN A 112 3.93 15.84 53.05
C ASN A 112 3.97 16.21 51.56
N VAL A 113 3.63 17.47 51.28
CA VAL A 113 3.92 18.11 49.99
C VAL A 113 5.39 17.85 49.68
N LEU A 114 5.67 17.27 48.50
CA LEU A 114 7.04 17.09 48.03
C LEU A 114 7.83 18.37 48.31
N PRO A 115 9.05 18.30 48.88
CA PRO A 115 9.87 19.48 49.08
C PRO A 115 9.89 20.32 47.79
N GLU A 116 9.79 21.64 47.88
CA GLU A 116 9.67 22.53 46.71
C GLU A 116 10.73 22.22 45.64
N ALA A 117 11.95 21.92 46.08
CA ALA A 117 13.05 21.45 45.22
C ALA A 117 12.75 20.15 44.44
N ALA A 118 12.09 19.17 45.06
CA ALA A 118 11.65 17.94 44.41
C ALA A 118 10.51 18.18 43.42
N SER A 119 9.58 19.10 43.72
CA SER A 119 8.52 19.48 42.78
C SER A 119 9.09 20.17 41.54
N ILE A 120 10.02 21.10 41.72
CA ILE A 120 10.71 21.80 40.61
C ILE A 120 11.52 20.80 39.77
N ALA A 121 12.23 19.88 40.41
CA ALA A 121 13.01 18.85 39.73
C ALA A 121 12.11 17.91 38.91
N ILE A 122 10.99 17.44 39.47
CA ILE A 122 10.02 16.60 38.74
C ILE A 122 9.45 17.36 37.55
N GLU A 123 9.10 18.63 37.73
CA GLU A 123 8.52 19.42 36.65
C GLU A 123 9.51 19.67 35.50
N LYS A 124 10.73 20.11 35.81
CA LYS A 124 11.74 20.44 34.78
C LYS A 124 12.36 19.19 34.15
N GLU A 125 12.76 18.20 34.95
CA GLU A 125 13.53 17.04 34.48
C GLU A 125 12.67 15.92 33.92
N PHE A 126 11.40 15.83 34.33
CA PHE A 126 10.52 14.74 33.93
C PHE A 126 9.37 15.22 33.05
N ILE A 127 8.55 16.15 33.54
CA ILE A 127 7.32 16.58 32.86
C ILE A 127 7.68 17.36 31.59
N LEU A 128 8.45 18.44 31.73
CA LEU A 128 8.84 19.29 30.60
C LEU A 128 9.68 18.52 29.57
N LYS A 129 10.59 17.67 30.04
CA LYS A 129 11.39 16.78 29.17
C LYS A 129 10.51 15.83 28.38
N ASN A 130 9.52 15.18 29.00
CA ASN A 130 8.60 14.29 28.30
C ASN A 130 7.77 15.03 27.25
N HIS A 131 7.26 16.22 27.59
CA HIS A 131 6.54 17.07 26.65
C HIS A 131 7.41 17.49 25.45
N GLN A 132 8.67 17.86 25.69
CA GLN A 132 9.62 18.21 24.63
C GLN A 132 9.88 17.02 23.69
N GLU A 133 10.07 15.82 24.24
CA GLU A 133 10.26 14.60 23.45
C GLU A 133 9.01 14.26 22.62
N ILE A 134 7.79 14.54 23.12
CA ILE A 134 6.57 14.45 22.31
C ILE A 134 6.61 15.47 21.16
N VAL A 135 6.94 16.74 21.43
CA VAL A 135 7.04 17.78 20.39
C VAL A 135 8.05 17.38 19.30
N GLU A 136 9.21 16.85 19.67
CA GLU A 136 10.21 16.37 18.71
C GLU A 136 9.68 15.26 17.79
N ILE A 137 8.91 14.31 18.33
CA ILE A 137 8.23 13.28 17.53
C ILE A 137 7.23 13.93 16.57
N ILE A 138 6.41 14.87 17.07
CA ILE A 138 5.41 15.54 16.25
C ILE A 138 6.09 16.30 15.11
N GLU A 139 7.06 17.16 15.40
CA GLU A 139 7.74 17.99 14.40
C GLU A 139 8.48 17.15 13.35
N SER A 140 9.10 16.04 13.74
CA SER A 140 9.85 15.19 12.81
C SER A 140 8.98 14.23 11.99
N LYS A 141 7.79 13.87 12.50
CA LYS A 141 6.99 12.75 11.95
C LYS A 141 5.51 13.08 11.73
N ILE A 142 5.13 14.36 11.72
CA ILE A 142 3.72 14.78 11.50
C ILE A 142 3.09 14.22 10.22
N HIS A 143 3.90 13.97 9.17
CA HIS A 143 3.45 13.35 7.92
C HIS A 143 2.83 11.96 8.12
N LEU A 144 3.20 11.24 9.19
CA LEU A 144 2.59 9.95 9.54
C LEU A 144 1.16 10.10 10.11
N ALA A 145 0.73 11.31 10.44
CA ALA A 145 -0.63 11.58 10.95
C ALA A 145 -1.67 11.87 9.85
N GLU A 146 -1.24 12.18 8.61
CA GLU A 146 -2.12 12.73 7.55
C GLU A 146 -3.25 11.79 7.12
N ASN A 147 -3.02 10.48 7.14
CA ASN A 147 -3.99 9.47 6.66
C ASN A 147 -5.00 9.02 7.74
N ALA A 148 -5.09 9.72 8.87
CA ALA A 148 -6.08 9.40 9.88
C ALA A 148 -7.48 9.88 9.46
N ASN A 149 -8.53 9.09 9.77
CA ASN A 149 -9.93 9.45 9.50
C ASN A 149 -10.35 10.80 10.10
N ASN A 150 -9.68 11.21 11.17
CA ASN A 150 -9.84 12.47 11.91
C ASN A 150 -8.62 13.41 11.73
N GLY A 151 -7.86 13.28 10.63
CA GLY A 151 -6.56 13.92 10.43
C GLY A 151 -6.58 15.42 10.66
N LYS A 152 -7.61 16.14 10.19
CA LYS A 152 -7.73 17.58 10.40
C LYS A 152 -7.83 17.96 11.89
N ASP A 153 -8.64 17.23 12.65
CA ASP A 153 -8.80 17.49 14.08
C ASP A 153 -7.54 17.13 14.85
N LEU A 154 -6.91 16.00 14.53
CA LEU A 154 -5.64 15.60 15.12
C LEU A 154 -4.55 16.65 14.87
N ILE A 155 -4.36 17.09 13.63
CA ILE A 155 -3.36 18.11 13.29
C ILE A 155 -3.60 19.41 14.06
N ASN A 156 -4.86 19.84 14.19
CA ASN A 156 -5.18 21.03 14.98
C ASN A 156 -4.80 20.87 16.46
N GLU A 157 -5.09 19.72 17.07
CA GLU A 157 -4.72 19.45 18.47
C GLU A 157 -3.21 19.29 18.65
N LEU A 158 -2.49 18.70 17.69
CA LEU A 158 -1.03 18.64 17.67
C LEU A 158 -0.40 20.04 17.63
N LEU A 159 -0.93 20.93 16.80
CA LEU A 159 -0.44 22.32 16.72
C LEU A 159 -0.72 23.10 18.02
N LYS A 160 -1.88 22.91 18.65
CA LYS A 160 -2.18 23.47 19.98
C LYS A 160 -1.19 22.94 21.03
N TYR A 161 -0.87 21.65 20.96
CA TYR A 161 0.09 21.04 21.87
C TYR A 161 1.49 21.64 21.75
N ILE A 162 1.98 21.83 20.52
CA ILE A 162 3.28 22.46 20.27
C ILE A 162 3.31 23.87 20.89
N LYS A 163 2.27 24.68 20.67
CA LYS A 163 2.16 26.02 21.27
C LYS A 163 2.13 25.98 22.79
N HIS A 164 1.33 25.09 23.36
CA HIS A 164 1.25 24.88 24.81
C HIS A 164 2.62 24.56 25.40
N VAL A 165 3.36 23.61 24.82
CA VAL A 165 4.68 23.20 25.31
C VAL A 165 5.72 24.31 25.12
N ALA A 166 5.66 25.06 24.01
CA ALA A 166 6.53 26.20 23.79
C ALA A 166 6.35 27.27 24.88
N VAL A 167 5.10 27.65 25.17
CA VAL A 167 4.79 28.59 26.26
C VAL A 167 5.21 28.02 27.60
N TYR A 168 4.93 26.74 27.86
CA TYR A 168 5.30 26.08 29.12
C TYR A 168 6.80 26.14 29.37
N LYS A 169 7.60 25.83 28.35
CA LYS A 169 9.06 25.91 28.39
C LYS A 169 9.54 27.33 28.66
N THR A 170 8.96 28.33 27.99
CA THR A 170 9.31 29.74 28.22
C THR A 170 9.01 30.17 29.66
N ILE A 171 7.81 29.89 30.16
CA ILE A 171 7.40 30.19 31.53
C ILE A 171 8.38 29.57 32.55
N ARG A 172 8.76 28.30 32.37
CA ARG A 172 9.67 27.60 33.29
C ARG A 172 11.15 27.97 33.15
N SER A 173 11.50 28.71 32.09
CA SER A 173 12.85 29.24 31.88
C SER A 173 13.09 30.63 32.49
N VAL A 174 12.01 31.35 32.84
CA VAL A 174 12.06 32.73 33.33
C VAL A 174 11.50 32.77 34.75
N LYS A 175 12.35 33.11 35.73
CA LYS A 175 12.01 33.08 37.16
C LYS A 175 10.79 33.94 37.51
N GLU A 176 10.65 35.09 36.85
CA GLU A 176 9.54 36.03 37.03
C GLU A 176 8.20 35.46 36.52
N LEU A 177 8.25 34.49 35.62
CA LEU A 177 7.08 33.86 35.03
C LEU A 177 6.69 32.54 35.70
N GLU A 178 7.51 31.97 36.58
CA GLU A 178 7.28 30.63 37.18
C GLU A 178 5.91 30.49 37.86
N ARG A 179 5.29 31.60 38.31
CA ARG A 179 3.95 31.63 38.90
C ARG A 179 2.79 31.39 37.92
N PHE A 180 3.03 31.58 36.62
CA PHE A 180 2.01 31.41 35.58
C PHE A 180 2.02 29.99 35.03
N ASN A 181 0.93 29.60 34.40
CA ASN A 181 0.80 28.39 33.60
C ASN A 181 0.40 28.76 32.16
N PRO A 182 0.60 27.86 31.18
CA PRO A 182 0.25 28.14 29.79
C PRO A 182 -1.19 28.60 29.56
N VAL A 183 -2.13 28.09 30.36
CA VAL A 183 -3.55 28.51 30.33
C VAL A 183 -3.73 30.00 30.64
N ASP A 184 -2.89 30.58 31.50
CA ASP A 184 -2.92 32.01 31.86
C ASP A 184 -2.45 32.89 30.68
N MET A 185 -1.81 32.29 29.68
CA MET A 185 -1.34 32.92 28.45
C MET A 185 -2.15 32.49 27.23
N ASN A 186 -3.38 31.98 27.43
CA ASN A 186 -4.29 31.54 26.38
C ASN A 186 -3.78 30.37 25.52
N GLU A 187 -2.88 29.55 26.07
CA GLU A 187 -2.39 28.31 25.45
C GLU A 187 -2.69 27.11 26.36
N PRO A 188 -3.98 26.74 26.54
CA PRO A 188 -4.37 25.61 27.39
C PRO A 188 -3.87 24.27 26.83
N PHE A 189 -3.80 23.26 27.70
CA PHE A 189 -3.49 21.90 27.25
C PHE A 189 -4.60 21.39 26.31
N PRO A 190 -4.25 20.76 25.18
CA PRO A 190 -5.23 20.23 24.24
C PRO A 190 -5.84 18.92 24.75
N GLU A 191 -6.96 19.03 25.47
CA GLU A 191 -7.64 17.89 26.13
C GLU A 191 -8.03 16.76 25.16
N LYS A 192 -8.27 17.10 23.87
CA LYS A 192 -8.64 16.11 22.84
C LYS A 192 -7.45 15.35 22.27
N LEU A 193 -6.22 15.81 22.48
CA LEU A 193 -5.04 15.19 21.88
C LEU A 193 -4.91 13.72 22.30
N PHE A 194 -4.99 13.45 23.60
CA PHE A 194 -4.79 12.09 24.11
C PHE A 194 -5.86 11.11 23.60
N PRO A 195 -7.17 11.40 23.69
CA PRO A 195 -8.20 10.56 23.07
C PRO A 195 -8.01 10.33 21.57
N LEU A 196 -7.58 11.34 20.81
CA LEU A 196 -7.36 11.21 19.37
C LEU A 196 -6.17 10.29 19.06
N ILE A 197 -5.05 10.46 19.78
CA ILE A 197 -3.88 9.58 19.67
C ILE A 197 -4.23 8.15 20.03
N GLU A 198 -4.93 7.92 21.15
CA GLU A 198 -5.34 6.59 21.59
C GLU A 198 -6.28 5.93 20.58
N SER A 199 -7.32 6.64 20.12
CA SER A 199 -8.28 6.11 19.15
C SER A 199 -7.60 5.72 17.84
N ASN A 200 -6.72 6.57 17.32
CA ASN A 200 -6.00 6.31 16.06
C ASN A 200 -5.00 5.16 16.22
N PHE A 201 -4.27 5.12 17.34
CA PHE A 201 -3.37 4.02 17.66
C PHE A 201 -4.10 2.67 17.67
N ARG A 202 -5.22 2.57 18.40
CA ARG A 202 -6.03 1.34 18.47
C ARG A 202 -6.59 0.95 17.10
N SER A 203 -7.10 1.92 16.35
CA SER A 203 -7.61 1.68 15.00
C SER A 203 -6.53 1.14 14.07
N LEU A 204 -5.30 1.68 14.13
CA LEU A 204 -4.18 1.21 13.33
C LEU A 204 -3.70 -0.17 13.76
N GLN A 205 -3.66 -0.46 15.07
CA GLN A 205 -3.33 -1.81 15.56
C GLN A 205 -4.32 -2.85 15.03
N HIS A 206 -5.64 -2.58 15.13
CA HIS A 206 -6.64 -3.47 14.58
C HIS A 206 -6.50 -3.66 13.07
N LYS A 207 -6.22 -2.58 12.34
CA LYS A 207 -5.99 -2.64 10.89
C LYS A 207 -4.74 -3.47 10.55
N TYR A 208 -3.65 -3.28 11.29
CA TYR A 208 -2.41 -4.04 11.11
C TYR A 208 -2.62 -5.54 11.38
N GLU A 209 -3.27 -5.89 12.49
CA GLU A 209 -3.58 -7.28 12.84
C GLU A 209 -4.50 -7.93 11.80
N TYR A 210 -5.49 -7.19 11.31
CA TYR A 210 -6.34 -7.67 10.22
C TYR A 210 -5.51 -7.97 8.97
N LEU A 211 -4.80 -6.98 8.44
CA LEU A 211 -4.03 -7.13 7.21
C LEU A 211 -2.98 -8.23 7.31
N ARG A 212 -2.32 -8.37 8.46
CA ARG A 212 -1.33 -9.43 8.70
C ARG A 212 -1.93 -10.84 8.66
N ASN A 213 -3.18 -11.00 9.09
CA ASN A 213 -3.84 -12.29 9.20
C ASN A 213 -4.67 -12.67 7.96
N VAL A 214 -4.99 -11.72 7.09
CA VAL A 214 -5.68 -11.99 5.83
C VAL A 214 -4.76 -12.82 4.92
N LYS A 215 -5.24 -13.99 4.50
CA LYS A 215 -4.53 -14.83 3.54
C LYS A 215 -4.64 -14.22 2.15
N PHE A 216 -3.58 -14.30 1.35
CA PHE A 216 -3.51 -13.75 -0.02
C PHE A 216 -4.70 -14.14 -0.92
N GLY A 217 -5.29 -15.33 -0.73
CA GLY A 217 -6.46 -15.78 -1.51
C GLY A 217 -7.76 -15.01 -1.24
N ASP A 218 -7.85 -14.24 -0.16
CA ASP A 218 -9.03 -13.44 0.19
C ASP A 218 -8.89 -11.96 -0.21
N LEU A 219 -7.67 -11.48 -0.52
CA LEU A 219 -7.43 -10.11 -1.00
C LEU A 219 -8.09 -9.82 -2.37
N ASN A 220 -8.22 -10.84 -3.22
CA ASN A 220 -8.84 -10.72 -4.54
C ASN A 220 -10.38 -10.72 -4.50
N LYS A 221 -11.02 -11.00 -3.34
CA LYS A 221 -12.49 -11.03 -3.23
C LYS A 221 -13.11 -9.68 -2.93
N GLU A 222 -12.33 -8.69 -2.50
CA GLU A 222 -12.83 -7.34 -2.15
C GLU A 222 -12.73 -6.34 -3.31
N SER A 223 -12.37 -6.78 -4.53
CA SER A 223 -12.29 -5.91 -5.72
C SER A 223 -13.52 -6.00 -6.65
N TYR A 224 -14.67 -6.48 -6.17
CA TYR A 224 -15.95 -6.50 -6.90
C TYR A 224 -17.03 -5.65 -6.23
#